data_AF-A0A519TZA7-F1
#
_entry.id   AF-A0A519TZA7-F1
#
_cell.length_a   1.000
_cell.length_b   1.000
_cell.length_c   1.000
_cell.angle_alpha   90.00
_cell.angle_beta   90.00
_cell.angle_gamma   90.00
#
_symmetry.space_group_name_H-M   'P 1'
#
loop_
_entity.id
_entity.type
_entity.pdbx_description
1 polymer ?
#
loop_
_entity_poly.entity_id
_entity_poly.type
_entity_poly.pdbx_seq_one_letter_code
_entity_poly.pdbx_strand_id
1 'polypeptide(L)'
;MGYGSRAALLADKKSPITNISQAEFIVLQPIAFIKKRCKELGLSEEFISGLTTGHKHPMLLEKWFFNKIWPTFEFLAMNLAVDGINSRGRIFADQKVQREGVNVEPYQDGVDLKVLNEYVSPRRVLSGQLEKRGVVDLIKLTRVAGHVGYVKASHYWAEGETLEAAIEKLENSGGQSLVIQKPGGAELESSPLFELSFADWLAKHKKRDSPLGDLANKRGFTIKGDGWPTYDNLQAYKDHLGIGDQPWGTTNALETAWKTYENFLKRKRSGDPVRKVSKPDVKKSTSRPIVFVKNVKPLHFTKRTVEKFIAGDEAWISWDARKAIPVTVTKVDERYYTFTIERPLKNAGNEHYLRLDEVRSTPELACINCVTL
;
A
#
# COMPACT_ATOMS: atom_id res chain seq x y z
N MET A 1 -26.40 -10.34 32.81
CA MET A 1 -24.99 -10.11 33.21
C MET A 1 -24.91 -8.76 33.90
N GLY A 2 -24.27 -8.68 35.07
CA GLY A 2 -24.08 -7.42 35.80
C GLY A 2 -22.78 -6.72 35.38
N TYR A 3 -22.71 -5.41 35.55
CA TYR A 3 -21.48 -4.64 35.28
C TYR A 3 -20.41 -4.99 36.31
N GLY A 4 -19.17 -5.22 35.85
CA GLY A 4 -18.03 -5.53 36.72
C GLY A 4 -17.59 -4.38 37.63
N SER A 5 -18.09 -3.16 37.42
CA SER A 5 -17.85 -2.01 38.30
C SER A 5 -18.93 -0.92 38.18
N ARG A 6 -19.04 -0.05 39.18
CA ARG A 6 -19.91 1.14 39.14
C ARG A 6 -19.49 2.13 38.04
N ALA A 7 -18.19 2.27 37.78
CA ALA A 7 -17.68 3.10 36.70
C ALA A 7 -18.14 2.60 35.33
N ALA A 8 -18.12 1.27 35.13
CA ALA A 8 -18.60 0.64 33.91
C ALA A 8 -20.09 0.88 33.67
N LEU A 9 -20.91 0.70 34.71
CA LEU A 9 -22.34 1.02 34.69
C LEU A 9 -22.59 2.50 34.33
N LEU A 10 -21.85 3.43 34.93
CA LEU A 10 -22.05 4.86 34.67
C LEU A 10 -21.63 5.26 33.26
N ALA A 11 -20.53 4.72 32.77
CA ALA A 11 -20.07 4.98 31.41
C ALA A 11 -20.98 4.31 30.36
N ASP A 12 -21.52 3.11 30.64
CA ASP A 12 -22.50 2.48 29.75
C ASP A 12 -23.86 3.18 29.78
N LYS A 13 -24.26 3.75 30.92
CA LYS A 13 -25.43 4.66 30.97
C LYS A 13 -25.27 5.91 30.12
N LYS A 14 -24.04 6.44 29.97
CA LYS A 14 -23.76 7.62 29.13
C LYS A 14 -23.68 7.29 27.65
N SER A 15 -23.08 6.15 27.30
CA SER A 15 -22.94 5.71 25.91
C SER A 15 -23.11 4.20 25.82
N PRO A 16 -24.36 3.71 25.81
CA PRO A 16 -24.66 2.28 25.84
C PRO A 16 -24.04 1.57 24.64
N ILE A 17 -23.34 0.45 24.88
CA ILE A 17 -22.81 -0.36 23.78
C ILE A 17 -23.92 -0.89 22.85
N THR A 18 -25.15 -1.01 23.37
CA THR A 18 -26.36 -1.37 22.60
C THR A 18 -26.66 -0.38 21.47
N ASN A 19 -26.12 0.84 21.53
CA ASN A 19 -26.28 1.85 20.46
C ASN A 19 -25.37 1.58 19.25
N ILE A 20 -24.64 0.46 19.20
CA ILE A 20 -23.74 0.15 18.08
C ILE A 20 -24.48 0.09 16.74
N SER A 21 -25.76 -0.27 16.75
CA SER A 21 -26.64 -0.25 15.56
C SER A 21 -26.89 1.15 15.01
N GLN A 22 -26.63 2.20 15.80
CA GLN A 22 -26.73 3.60 15.38
C GLN A 22 -25.43 4.10 14.75
N ALA A 23 -24.34 3.33 14.79
CA ALA A 23 -23.06 3.73 14.22
C ALA A 23 -23.10 3.69 12.68
N GLU A 24 -22.73 4.80 12.05
CA GLU A 24 -22.47 4.86 10.61
C GLU A 24 -21.08 4.34 10.28
N PHE A 25 -20.12 4.59 11.18
CA PHE A 25 -18.72 4.21 11.01
C PHE A 25 -18.22 3.49 12.25
N ILE A 26 -17.34 2.50 12.04
CA ILE A 26 -16.63 1.80 13.10
C ILE A 26 -15.13 2.04 12.89
N VAL A 27 -14.51 2.78 13.82
CA VAL A 27 -13.08 3.07 13.80
C VAL A 27 -12.45 2.50 15.06
N LEU A 28 -11.55 1.52 14.89
CA LEU A 28 -10.97 0.78 16.02
C LEU A 28 -9.68 1.39 16.58
N GLN A 29 -9.35 2.62 16.21
CA GLN A 29 -8.14 3.31 16.66
C GLN A 29 -8.48 4.53 17.51
N PRO A 30 -7.75 4.80 18.61
CA PRO A 30 -6.65 4.00 19.16
C PRO A 30 -7.16 2.75 19.91
N ILE A 31 -6.54 1.60 19.65
CA ILE A 31 -6.91 0.30 20.25
C ILE A 31 -6.86 0.34 21.79
N ALA A 32 -6.00 1.19 22.39
CA ALA A 32 -5.87 1.32 23.83
C ALA A 32 -7.17 1.75 24.52
N PHE A 33 -7.92 2.69 23.93
CA PHE A 33 -9.21 3.14 24.49
C PHE A 33 -10.26 2.04 24.43
N ILE A 34 -10.29 1.28 23.33
CA ILE A 34 -11.23 0.18 23.14
C ILE A 34 -10.93 -0.96 24.09
N LYS A 35 -9.66 -1.33 24.27
CA LYS A 35 -9.22 -2.32 25.25
C LYS A 35 -9.57 -1.91 26.68
N LYS A 36 -9.27 -0.66 27.06
CA LYS A 36 -9.63 -0.12 28.37
C LYS A 36 -11.14 -0.21 28.60
N ARG A 37 -11.94 0.17 27.60
CA ARG A 37 -13.39 0.15 27.68
C ARG A 37 -13.97 -1.26 27.78
N CYS A 38 -13.49 -2.20 26.97
CA CYS A 38 -13.93 -3.59 27.04
C CYS A 38 -13.62 -4.21 28.40
N LYS A 39 -12.46 -3.87 28.98
CA LYS A 39 -12.08 -4.26 30.35
C LYS A 39 -13.02 -3.65 31.39
N GLU A 40 -13.35 -2.36 31.28
CA GLU A 40 -14.32 -1.72 32.17
C GLU A 40 -15.68 -2.43 32.10
N LEU A 41 -16.16 -2.74 30.90
CA LEU A 41 -17.44 -3.40 30.66
C LEU A 41 -17.47 -4.89 31.05
N GLY A 42 -16.33 -5.49 31.41
CA GLY A 42 -16.24 -6.92 31.70
C GLY A 42 -16.47 -7.80 30.47
N LEU A 43 -16.20 -7.28 29.27
CA LEU A 43 -16.29 -8.04 28.02
C LEU A 43 -15.07 -8.97 27.89
N SER A 44 -15.28 -10.17 27.36
CA SER A 44 -14.21 -11.16 27.22
C SER A 44 -13.11 -10.67 26.27
N GLU A 45 -11.87 -11.13 26.49
CA GLU A 45 -10.78 -10.86 25.54
C GLU A 45 -11.06 -11.45 24.15
N GLU A 46 -11.91 -12.48 24.07
CA GLU A 46 -12.43 -13.03 22.81
C GLU A 46 -13.33 -12.05 22.05
N PHE A 47 -14.10 -11.20 22.73
CA PHE A 47 -14.87 -10.14 22.09
C PHE A 47 -13.94 -9.07 21.50
N ILE A 48 -12.88 -8.71 22.24
CA ILE A 48 -11.85 -7.76 21.78
C ILE A 48 -11.10 -8.34 20.59
N SER A 49 -10.71 -9.61 20.65
CA SER A 49 -10.01 -10.28 19.56
C SER A 49 -10.93 -10.47 18.35
N GLY A 50 -12.21 -10.79 18.56
CA GLY A 50 -13.26 -10.85 17.54
C GLY A 50 -13.47 -9.51 16.81
N LEU A 51 -13.51 -8.41 17.57
CA LEU A 51 -13.54 -7.06 17.03
C LEU A 51 -12.27 -6.74 16.25
N THR A 52 -11.09 -7.19 16.63
CA THR A 52 -9.85 -6.93 15.86
C THR A 52 -9.64 -7.86 14.66
N THR A 53 -10.24 -9.06 14.67
CA THR A 53 -10.08 -10.09 13.62
C THR A 53 -11.09 -9.95 12.48
N GLY A 54 -12.02 -9.01 12.57
CA GLY A 54 -12.93 -8.68 11.46
C GLY A 54 -13.93 -9.78 11.16
N HIS A 55 -14.33 -10.54 12.19
CA HIS A 55 -15.44 -11.48 12.04
C HIS A 55 -16.68 -10.69 11.63
N LYS A 56 -17.15 -10.96 10.40
CA LYS A 56 -18.25 -10.29 9.70
C LYS A 56 -19.43 -10.03 10.63
N HIS A 57 -19.51 -8.81 11.17
CA HIS A 57 -20.76 -8.34 11.75
C HIS A 57 -21.63 -7.85 10.58
N PRO A 58 -22.89 -8.30 10.45
CA PRO A 58 -23.73 -8.07 9.26
C PRO A 58 -24.24 -6.62 9.11
N MET A 59 -23.67 -5.64 9.83
CA MET A 59 -24.23 -4.28 9.93
C MET A 59 -23.52 -3.22 9.06
N LEU A 60 -22.55 -3.59 8.21
CA LEU A 60 -21.79 -2.63 7.43
C LEU A 60 -21.97 -2.85 5.93
N LEU A 61 -22.47 -1.81 5.24
CA LEU A 61 -22.66 -1.76 3.79
C LEU A 61 -21.40 -2.25 3.04
N GLU A 62 -21.57 -3.25 2.18
CA GLU A 62 -20.49 -3.93 1.43
C GLU A 62 -19.56 -3.01 0.64
N LYS A 63 -19.98 -1.77 0.35
CA LYS A 63 -19.24 -0.84 -0.52
C LYS A 63 -17.93 -0.31 0.06
N TRP A 64 -17.72 -0.38 1.38
CA TRP A 64 -16.54 0.20 2.05
C TRP A 64 -15.49 -0.86 2.43
N PHE A 65 -15.77 -2.14 2.19
CA PHE A 65 -14.85 -3.25 2.43
C PHE A 65 -13.83 -3.44 1.29
N PHE A 66 -12.98 -2.45 1.05
CA PHE A 66 -11.82 -2.63 0.17
C PHE A 66 -10.50 -2.62 0.97
N ASN A 67 -9.90 -3.81 1.09
CA ASN A 67 -8.48 -4.12 1.33
C ASN A 67 -7.79 -3.67 2.64
N LYS A 68 -8.43 -2.92 3.53
CA LYS A 68 -7.96 -2.72 4.91
C LYS A 68 -9.07 -3.06 5.87
N ILE A 69 -8.85 -4.05 6.72
CA ILE A 69 -9.87 -4.60 7.63
C ILE A 69 -10.35 -3.53 8.63
N TRP A 70 -9.57 -2.46 8.86
CA TRP A 70 -9.94 -1.33 9.71
C TRP A 70 -9.43 0.01 9.12
N PRO A 71 -10.31 0.96 8.74
CA PRO A 71 -9.87 2.28 8.32
C PRO A 71 -9.38 3.10 9.53
N THR A 72 -8.24 3.77 9.39
CA THR A 72 -7.81 4.79 10.36
C THR A 72 -8.70 6.03 10.23
N PHE A 73 -8.70 6.94 11.21
CA PHE A 73 -9.46 8.20 11.09
C PHE A 73 -9.04 9.00 9.86
N GLU A 74 -7.76 8.97 9.51
CA GLU A 74 -7.23 9.63 8.32
C GLU A 74 -7.81 9.02 7.05
N PHE A 75 -7.84 7.70 6.97
CA PHE A 75 -8.42 7.02 5.81
C PHE A 75 -9.93 7.29 5.71
N LEU A 76 -10.65 7.27 6.83
CA LEU A 76 -12.07 7.62 6.85
C LEU A 76 -12.29 9.06 6.37
N ALA A 77 -11.50 10.01 6.86
CA ALA A 77 -11.56 11.41 6.49
C ALA A 77 -11.39 11.60 4.97
N MET A 78 -10.35 10.98 4.39
CA MET A 78 -10.09 11.06 2.94
C MET A 78 -11.26 10.53 2.11
N ASN A 79 -11.82 9.38 2.47
CA ASN A 79 -12.95 8.82 1.72
C ASN A 79 -14.20 9.68 1.85
N LEU A 80 -14.48 10.21 3.04
CA LEU A 80 -15.61 11.13 3.25
C LEU A 80 -15.44 12.45 2.49
N ALA A 81 -14.21 12.97 2.37
CA ALA A 81 -13.92 14.13 1.55
C ALA A 81 -14.12 13.84 0.05
N VAL A 82 -13.65 12.67 -0.42
CA VAL A 82 -13.87 12.22 -1.82
C VAL A 82 -15.35 12.04 -2.13
N ASP A 83 -16.12 11.41 -1.24
CA ASP A 83 -17.57 11.27 -1.39
C ASP A 83 -18.27 12.63 -1.40
N GLY A 84 -17.82 13.54 -0.52
CA GLY A 84 -18.27 14.93 -0.50
C GLY A 84 -18.05 15.60 -1.85
N ILE A 85 -16.87 15.45 -2.45
CA ILE A 85 -16.55 16.02 -3.76
C ILE A 85 -17.38 15.39 -4.88
N ASN A 86 -17.51 14.06 -4.90
CA ASN A 86 -18.29 13.34 -5.90
C ASN A 86 -19.77 13.77 -5.87
N SER A 87 -20.30 14.07 -4.68
CA SER A 87 -21.67 14.57 -4.52
C SER A 87 -21.87 16.02 -5.01
N ARG A 88 -20.78 16.80 -5.13
CA ARG A 88 -20.79 18.22 -5.56
C ARG A 88 -20.69 18.39 -7.09
N GLY A 89 -20.65 17.30 -7.86
CA GLY A 89 -20.77 17.32 -9.33
C GLY A 89 -19.44 17.44 -10.10
N ARG A 90 -19.53 17.69 -11.42
CA ARG A 90 -18.41 17.57 -12.39
C ARG A 90 -17.28 18.59 -12.25
N ILE A 91 -17.36 19.52 -11.28
CA ILE A 91 -16.41 20.64 -11.12
C ILE A 91 -14.98 20.14 -10.88
N PHE A 92 -14.82 18.96 -10.30
CA PHE A 92 -13.53 18.33 -9.99
C PHE A 92 -13.15 17.19 -10.94
N ALA A 93 -13.94 16.93 -11.99
CA ALA A 93 -13.79 15.71 -12.82
C ALA A 93 -12.45 15.65 -13.57
N ASP A 94 -11.84 16.78 -13.90
CA ASP A 94 -10.52 16.87 -14.54
C ASP A 94 -9.40 17.28 -13.57
N GLN A 95 -9.73 17.53 -12.30
CA GLN A 95 -8.76 18.02 -11.31
C GLN A 95 -8.02 16.86 -10.64
N LYS A 96 -6.75 17.08 -10.31
CA LYS A 96 -5.91 16.14 -9.56
C LYS A 96 -5.45 16.76 -8.27
N VAL A 97 -5.44 15.97 -7.19
CA VAL A 97 -4.87 16.38 -5.90
C VAL A 97 -3.35 16.50 -6.06
N GLN A 98 -2.82 17.70 -5.81
CA GLN A 98 -1.39 18.00 -5.77
C GLN A 98 -0.85 17.94 -4.33
N ARG A 99 -1.60 18.51 -3.38
CA ARG A 99 -1.26 18.51 -1.95
C ARG A 99 -2.44 17.96 -1.18
N GLU A 100 -2.14 17.10 -0.22
CA GLU A 100 -3.12 16.49 0.66
C GLU A 100 -2.63 16.55 2.10
N GLY A 101 -3.52 16.83 3.02
CA GLY A 101 -3.28 16.78 4.45
C GLY A 101 -4.53 16.37 5.20
N VAL A 102 -4.36 15.58 6.27
CA VAL A 102 -5.44 15.24 7.17
C VAL A 102 -5.01 15.59 8.59
N ASN A 103 -5.86 16.30 9.31
CA ASN A 103 -5.72 16.57 10.72
C ASN A 103 -6.89 15.95 11.48
N VAL A 104 -6.58 15.23 12.55
CA VAL A 104 -7.55 14.49 13.36
C VAL A 104 -7.47 15.05 14.77
N GLU A 105 -8.52 15.74 15.18
CA GLU A 105 -8.56 16.42 16.48
C GLU A 105 -9.68 15.82 17.34
N PRO A 106 -9.38 15.35 18.56
CA PRO A 106 -10.42 14.94 19.49
C PRO A 106 -11.24 16.17 19.89
N TYR A 107 -12.57 16.10 19.72
CA TYR A 107 -13.49 17.18 20.09
C TYR A 107 -14.55 16.66 21.03
N GLN A 108 -14.57 17.13 22.30
CA GLN A 108 -15.55 16.74 23.33
C GLN A 108 -15.84 15.22 23.34
N ASP A 109 -17.03 14.83 22.90
CA ASP A 109 -17.53 13.45 22.78
C ASP A 109 -17.43 12.91 21.35
N GLY A 110 -16.44 13.35 20.59
CA GLY A 110 -16.32 13.14 19.16
C GLY A 110 -14.88 13.16 18.65
N VAL A 111 -14.77 13.32 17.34
CA VAL A 111 -13.53 13.55 16.59
C VAL A 111 -13.86 14.48 15.42
N ASP A 112 -13.08 15.54 15.28
CA ASP A 112 -13.12 16.43 14.12
C ASP A 112 -12.04 15.98 13.13
N LEU A 113 -12.46 15.75 11.89
CA LEU A 113 -11.61 15.34 10.78
C LEU A 113 -11.51 16.51 9.81
N LYS A 114 -10.32 17.10 9.70
CA LYS A 114 -10.05 18.20 8.75
C LYS A 114 -9.20 17.66 7.60
N VAL A 115 -9.75 17.69 6.39
CA VAL A 115 -9.05 17.28 5.17
C VAL A 115 -8.73 18.52 4.35
N LEU A 116 -7.49 18.62 3.91
CA LEU A 116 -6.91 19.74 3.19
C LEU A 116 -6.47 19.22 1.83
N ASN A 117 -7.13 19.65 0.76
CA ASN A 117 -6.80 19.25 -0.60
C ASN A 117 -6.47 20.48 -1.45
N GLU A 118 -5.34 20.45 -2.13
CA GLU A 118 -5.03 21.39 -3.21
C GLU A 118 -5.16 20.66 -4.54
N TYR A 119 -6.08 21.13 -5.37
CA TYR A 119 -6.35 20.60 -6.69
C TYR A 119 -5.66 21.43 -7.78
N VAL A 120 -5.25 20.74 -8.84
CA VAL A 120 -4.72 21.34 -10.06
C VAL A 120 -5.39 20.71 -11.26
N SER A 121 -5.81 21.51 -12.25
CA SER A 121 -6.28 21.00 -13.54
C SER A 121 -5.08 20.75 -14.47
N PRO A 122 -4.78 19.49 -14.84
CA PRO A 122 -3.70 19.19 -15.77
C PRO A 122 -3.91 19.85 -17.14
N ARG A 123 -5.17 20.05 -17.56
CA ARG A 123 -5.50 20.71 -18.83
C ARG A 123 -5.09 22.18 -18.83
N ARG A 124 -5.32 22.89 -17.72
CA ARG A 124 -4.98 24.31 -17.58
C ARG A 124 -3.49 24.54 -17.36
N VAL A 125 -2.82 23.63 -16.65
CA VAL A 125 -1.35 23.64 -16.54
C VAL A 125 -0.68 23.54 -17.92
N LEU A 126 -1.19 22.67 -18.79
CA LEU A 126 -0.68 22.52 -20.16
C LEU A 126 -0.91 23.76 -21.04
N SER A 127 -1.92 24.57 -20.74
CA SER A 127 -2.16 25.85 -21.42
C SER A 127 -1.46 27.05 -20.75
N GLY A 128 -0.54 26.81 -19.80
CA GLY A 128 0.20 27.85 -19.10
C GLY A 128 -0.61 28.63 -18.06
N GLN A 129 -1.86 28.22 -17.78
CA GLN A 129 -2.70 28.80 -16.74
C GLN A 129 -2.61 27.92 -15.49
N LEU A 130 -1.80 28.35 -14.52
CA LEU A 130 -1.68 27.63 -13.24
C LEU A 130 -2.89 27.95 -12.36
N GLU A 131 -3.99 27.22 -12.54
CA GLU A 131 -5.13 27.30 -11.62
C GLU A 131 -4.96 26.23 -10.54
N LYS A 132 -4.63 26.71 -9.33
CA LYS A 132 -4.75 25.94 -8.10
C LYS A 132 -6.13 26.16 -7.51
N ARG A 133 -6.61 25.18 -6.76
CA ARG A 133 -7.84 25.31 -5.99
C ARG A 133 -7.69 24.63 -4.64
N GLY A 134 -7.78 25.42 -3.59
CA GLY A 134 -7.84 24.91 -2.23
C GLY A 134 -9.24 24.43 -1.90
N VAL A 135 -9.34 23.25 -1.31
CA VAL A 135 -10.58 22.72 -0.72
C VAL A 135 -10.26 22.22 0.67
N VAL A 136 -11.07 22.63 1.63
CA VAL A 136 -10.99 22.14 3.01
C VAL A 136 -12.32 21.54 3.39
N ASP A 137 -12.30 20.32 3.90
CA ASP A 137 -13.46 19.64 4.47
C ASP A 137 -13.25 19.49 5.97
N LEU A 138 -14.24 19.92 6.76
CA LEU A 138 -14.31 19.71 8.21
C LEU A 138 -15.50 18.81 8.51
N ILE A 139 -15.22 17.57 8.90
CA ILE A 139 -16.21 16.55 9.19
C ILE A 139 -16.19 16.28 10.68
N LYS A 140 -17.31 16.53 11.36
CA LYS A 140 -17.46 16.27 12.78
C LYS A 140 -18.13 14.92 13.00
N LEU A 141 -17.48 14.05 13.75
CA LEU A 141 -18.00 12.75 14.13
C LEU A 141 -18.35 12.75 15.61
N THR A 142 -19.56 12.31 15.96
CA THR A 142 -19.96 12.07 17.35
C THR A 142 -19.80 10.60 17.69
N ARG A 143 -19.26 10.32 18.88
CA ARG A 143 -19.10 8.95 19.37
C ARG A 143 -20.47 8.36 19.67
N VAL A 144 -20.67 7.11 19.24
CA VAL A 144 -21.76 6.25 19.70
C VAL A 144 -21.18 4.94 20.23
N ALA A 145 -21.95 4.25 21.08
CA ALA A 145 -21.57 2.94 21.61
C ALA A 145 -20.17 2.89 22.27
N GLY A 146 -19.87 3.87 23.12
CA GLY A 146 -18.70 3.81 24.00
C GLY A 146 -17.35 3.74 23.28
N HIS A 147 -17.13 4.61 22.28
CA HIS A 147 -15.88 4.75 21.50
C HIS A 147 -15.66 3.73 20.39
N VAL A 148 -16.62 2.84 20.15
CA VAL A 148 -16.53 1.83 19.07
C VAL A 148 -17.17 2.33 17.77
N GLY A 149 -18.27 3.09 17.88
CA GLY A 149 -19.00 3.62 16.74
C GLY A 149 -18.96 5.14 16.65
N TYR A 150 -19.18 5.64 15.44
CA TYR A 150 -19.26 7.07 15.14
C TYR A 150 -20.42 7.36 14.18
N VAL A 151 -21.02 8.54 14.30
CA VAL A 151 -22.05 9.07 13.39
C VAL A 151 -21.58 10.43 12.90
N LYS A 152 -21.81 10.74 11.62
CA LYS A 152 -21.50 12.06 11.07
C LYS A 152 -22.48 13.09 11.62
N ALA A 153 -21.98 13.99 12.46
CA ALA A 153 -22.78 15.06 13.05
C ALA A 153 -22.95 16.24 12.10
N SER A 154 -21.87 16.64 11.43
CA SER A 154 -21.88 17.75 10.49
C SER A 154 -20.72 17.63 9.51
N HIS A 155 -20.88 18.23 8.33
CA HIS A 155 -19.85 18.32 7.31
C HIS A 155 -19.85 19.72 6.74
N TYR A 156 -18.81 20.49 7.07
CA TYR A 156 -18.56 21.81 6.52
C TYR A 156 -17.45 21.73 5.48
N TRP A 157 -17.48 22.64 4.52
CA TRP A 157 -16.41 22.73 3.55
C TRP A 157 -16.27 24.16 3.05
N ALA A 158 -15.09 24.47 2.57
CA ALA A 158 -14.80 25.73 1.92
C ALA A 158 -13.86 25.52 0.74
N GLU A 159 -14.03 26.35 -0.28
CA GLU A 159 -13.13 26.44 -1.42
C GLU A 159 -12.56 27.85 -1.56
N GLY A 160 -11.34 27.90 -2.07
CA GLY A 160 -10.59 29.13 -2.34
C GLY A 160 -9.63 28.95 -3.51
N GLU A 161 -9.14 30.08 -4.03
CA GLU A 161 -8.13 30.10 -5.08
C GLU A 161 -6.80 29.46 -4.62
N THR A 162 -6.55 29.48 -3.32
CA THR A 162 -5.46 28.76 -2.65
C THR A 162 -5.99 27.94 -1.49
N LEU A 163 -5.17 27.01 -0.99
CA LEU A 163 -5.49 26.23 0.21
C LEU A 163 -5.67 27.15 1.42
N GLU A 164 -4.84 28.18 1.55
CA GLU A 164 -4.88 29.15 2.64
C GLU A 164 -6.18 29.96 2.60
N ALA A 165 -6.62 30.41 1.42
CA ALA A 165 -7.89 31.12 1.26
C ALA A 165 -9.09 30.22 1.63
N ALA A 166 -9.01 28.93 1.30
CA ALA A 166 -10.05 27.97 1.68
C ALA A 166 -10.08 27.74 3.20
N ILE A 167 -8.92 27.68 3.87
CA ILE A 167 -8.82 27.59 5.33
C ILE A 167 -9.44 28.82 5.99
N GLU A 168 -9.02 30.02 5.57
CA GLU A 168 -9.51 31.28 6.13
C GLU A 168 -11.03 31.42 5.95
N LYS A 169 -11.55 31.04 4.77
CA LYS A 169 -12.98 31.08 4.49
C LYS A 169 -13.77 30.12 5.38
N LEU A 170 -13.23 28.93 5.66
CA LEU A 170 -13.86 27.97 6.57
C LEU A 170 -13.90 28.52 8.01
N GLU A 171 -12.81 29.13 8.46
CA GLU A 171 -12.69 29.70 9.81
C GLU A 171 -13.63 30.89 10.01
N ASN A 172 -13.73 31.77 9.01
CA ASN A 172 -14.62 32.92 9.02
C ASN A 172 -16.10 32.55 8.92
N SER A 173 -16.44 31.38 8.36
CA SER A 173 -17.82 30.90 8.24
C SER A 173 -18.46 30.41 9.55
N GLY A 174 -17.76 30.55 10.69
CA GLY A 174 -18.27 30.15 12.01
C GLY A 174 -18.04 28.68 12.33
N GLY A 175 -17.16 28.00 11.60
CA GLY A 175 -16.65 26.67 11.95
C GLY A 175 -15.70 26.74 13.16
N GLN A 176 -16.26 27.00 14.35
CA GLN A 176 -15.61 27.00 15.68
C GLN A 176 -14.07 27.15 15.70
N SER A 177 -13.63 28.39 15.95
CA SER A 177 -12.35 28.80 16.56
C SER A 177 -11.39 27.67 16.93
N LEU A 178 -10.51 27.31 15.99
CA LEU A 178 -9.30 26.53 16.27
C LEU A 178 -8.10 27.47 16.21
N VAL A 179 -7.29 27.42 17.27
CA VAL A 179 -6.03 28.16 17.38
C VAL A 179 -5.11 27.67 16.27
N ILE A 180 -5.04 28.43 15.20
CA ILE A 180 -3.99 28.31 14.19
C ILE A 180 -2.69 28.67 14.89
N GLN A 181 -1.79 27.70 15.08
CA GLN A 181 -0.37 28.07 15.15
C GLN A 181 -0.02 28.65 13.79
N LYS A 182 -0.09 29.98 13.72
CA LYS A 182 0.36 30.80 12.59
C LYS A 182 1.80 30.38 12.31
N PRO A 183 2.14 29.83 11.14
CA PRO A 183 3.54 29.73 10.78
C PRO A 183 4.00 31.17 10.56
N GLY A 184 4.77 31.69 11.52
CA GLY A 184 5.47 32.95 11.38
C GLY A 184 6.28 32.92 10.09
N GLY A 185 6.26 34.03 9.37
CA GLY A 185 6.93 34.20 8.08
C GLY A 185 8.40 33.82 8.15
N ALA A 186 8.68 32.58 7.79
CA ALA A 186 9.86 32.18 7.06
C ALA A 186 9.33 31.70 5.72
N GLU A 187 10.07 31.95 4.64
CA GLU A 187 9.81 31.34 3.34
C GLU A 187 9.41 29.87 3.55
N LEU A 188 8.24 29.51 3.03
CA LEU A 188 7.71 28.14 3.07
C LEU A 188 8.62 27.28 2.17
N GLU A 189 9.78 26.92 2.69
CA GLU A 189 10.39 25.64 2.34
C GLU A 189 9.31 24.59 2.62
N SER A 190 8.98 23.85 1.57
CA SER A 190 8.09 22.69 1.60
C SER A 190 8.26 21.94 2.91
N SER A 191 7.29 22.03 3.83
CA SER A 191 7.33 21.20 5.03
C SER A 191 7.47 19.76 4.55
N PRO A 192 8.54 19.04 4.95
CA PRO A 192 8.83 17.73 4.40
C PRO A 192 7.67 16.84 4.79
N LEU A 193 6.97 16.31 3.79
CA LEU A 193 6.21 15.06 3.91
C LEU A 193 6.97 14.17 4.88
N PHE A 194 6.47 13.92 6.10
CA PHE A 194 7.17 13.13 7.13
C PHE A 194 7.95 12.01 6.44
N GLU A 195 9.24 12.23 6.26
CA GLU A 195 10.07 11.35 5.46
C GLU A 195 10.26 10.15 6.36
N LEU A 196 9.59 9.06 6.00
CA LEU A 196 9.72 7.77 6.66
C LEU A 196 11.20 7.55 6.94
N SER A 197 11.60 7.55 8.22
CA SER A 197 13.02 7.52 8.57
C SER A 197 13.67 6.23 8.03
N PHE A 198 15.00 6.23 7.88
CA PHE A 198 15.71 5.02 7.47
C PHE A 198 15.41 3.84 8.42
N ALA A 199 15.33 4.10 9.73
CA ALA A 199 14.97 3.09 10.73
C ALA A 199 13.55 2.52 10.51
N ASP A 200 12.57 3.38 10.25
CA ASP A 200 11.18 2.96 9.97
C ASP A 200 11.05 2.23 8.63
N TRP A 201 11.82 2.66 7.63
CA TRP A 201 11.91 2.00 6.34
C TRP A 201 12.54 0.61 6.47
N LEU A 202 13.63 0.49 7.23
CA LEU A 202 14.33 -0.75 7.46
C LEU A 202 13.48 -1.74 8.26
N ALA A 203 12.68 -1.26 9.23
CA ALA A 203 11.76 -2.09 10.00
C ALA A 203 10.73 -2.85 9.13
N LYS A 204 10.37 -2.32 7.95
CA LYS A 204 9.47 -2.99 6.99
C LYS A 204 10.11 -4.19 6.30
N HIS A 205 11.43 -4.34 6.38
CA HIS A 205 12.19 -5.41 5.73
C HIS A 205 12.58 -6.56 6.66
N LYS A 206 12.17 -6.53 7.94
CA LYS A 206 12.45 -7.58 8.95
C LYS A 206 12.07 -9.01 8.53
N LYS A 207 11.10 -9.22 7.64
CA LYS A 207 10.68 -10.57 7.22
C LYS A 207 11.43 -11.12 6.00
N ARG A 208 12.40 -10.38 5.45
CA ARG A 208 13.13 -10.83 4.25
C ARG A 208 14.25 -11.80 4.62
N ASP A 209 14.40 -12.83 3.80
CA ASP A 209 15.56 -13.73 3.86
C ASP A 209 16.63 -13.22 2.89
N SER A 210 17.34 -12.17 3.32
CA SER A 210 18.38 -11.50 2.54
C SER A 210 19.27 -10.66 3.46
N PRO A 211 20.45 -10.19 3.00
CA PRO A 211 21.33 -9.32 3.81
C PRO A 211 20.62 -8.08 4.38
N LEU A 212 19.63 -7.54 3.65
CA LEU A 212 18.80 -6.42 4.12
C LEU A 212 17.88 -6.84 5.28
N GLY A 213 17.31 -8.04 5.22
CA GLY A 213 16.48 -8.58 6.30
C GLY A 213 17.30 -8.98 7.52
N ASP A 214 18.52 -9.49 7.30
CA ASP A 214 19.47 -9.78 8.38
C ASP A 214 19.89 -8.49 9.10
N LEU A 215 20.20 -7.43 8.35
CA LEU A 215 20.43 -6.09 8.88
C LEU A 215 19.19 -5.57 9.65
N ALA A 216 18.00 -5.65 9.06
CA ALA A 216 16.77 -5.16 9.69
C ALA A 216 16.43 -5.87 11.02
N ASN A 217 16.74 -7.17 11.13
CA ASN A 217 16.55 -7.96 12.34
C ASN A 217 17.74 -7.91 13.31
N LYS A 218 18.83 -7.25 12.95
CA LYS A 218 20.11 -7.33 13.67
C LYS A 218 20.55 -8.79 13.91
N ARG A 219 20.36 -9.68 12.92
CA ARG A 219 20.81 -11.07 13.02
C ARG A 219 22.33 -11.12 13.06
N GLY A 220 22.88 -11.81 14.06
CA GLY A 220 24.32 -11.91 14.28
C GLY A 220 24.95 -10.74 15.06
N PHE A 221 24.17 -9.74 15.48
CA PHE A 221 24.65 -8.68 16.34
C PHE A 221 24.62 -9.10 17.81
N THR A 222 25.61 -8.64 18.57
CA THR A 222 25.71 -8.83 20.03
C THR A 222 24.68 -7.99 20.81
N ILE A 223 24.32 -6.80 20.32
CA ILE A 223 23.36 -5.89 20.95
C ILE A 223 21.93 -6.15 20.42
N LYS A 224 21.10 -6.82 21.22
CA LYS A 224 19.68 -7.13 20.90
C LYS A 224 18.69 -6.07 21.41
N GLY A 225 19.05 -4.79 21.34
CA GLY A 225 18.16 -3.69 21.77
C GLY A 225 16.97 -3.46 20.83
N ASP A 226 15.89 -2.90 21.39
CA ASP A 226 14.61 -2.63 20.71
C ASP A 226 14.74 -1.50 19.67
N GLY A 227 15.14 -1.87 18.46
CA GLY A 227 15.07 -0.99 17.28
C GLY A 227 16.41 -0.42 16.81
N TRP A 228 16.41 0.04 15.57
CA TRP A 228 17.53 0.80 15.01
C TRP A 228 17.44 2.25 15.51
N PRO A 229 18.55 2.89 15.92
CA PRO A 229 18.55 4.31 16.23
C PRO A 229 18.15 5.12 14.99
N THR A 230 17.55 6.29 15.22
CA THR A 230 17.19 7.21 14.14
C THR A 230 18.33 8.19 13.93
N TYR A 231 19.05 8.05 12.81
CA TYR A 231 20.03 9.04 12.34
C TYR A 231 19.68 9.57 10.95
N ASP A 232 20.19 10.76 10.64
CA ASP A 232 19.91 11.47 9.39
C ASP A 232 20.90 11.14 8.26
N ASN A 233 22.04 10.53 8.57
CA ASN A 233 23.08 10.25 7.59
C ASN A 233 23.70 8.86 7.76
N LEU A 234 24.23 8.34 6.65
CA LEU A 234 24.88 7.03 6.58
C LEU A 234 26.09 6.92 7.53
N GLN A 235 26.84 8.01 7.73
CA GLN A 235 28.05 7.97 8.55
C GLN A 235 27.72 7.67 10.02
N ALA A 236 26.67 8.28 10.57
CA ALA A 236 26.22 8.01 11.93
C ALA A 236 25.78 6.54 12.12
N TYR A 237 25.16 5.91 11.10
CA TYR A 237 24.89 4.47 11.14
C TYR A 237 26.16 3.63 11.06
N LYS A 238 27.16 4.04 10.26
CA LYS A 238 28.47 3.37 10.22
C LYS A 238 29.22 3.47 11.55
N ASP A 239 29.16 4.63 12.20
CA ASP A 239 29.78 4.86 13.50
C ASP A 239 29.09 4.03 14.58
N HIS A 240 27.75 3.96 14.54
CA HIS A 240 26.96 3.08 15.42
C HIS A 240 27.32 1.60 15.23
N LEU A 241 27.54 1.18 13.99
CA LEU A 241 28.02 -0.16 13.65
C LEU A 241 29.47 -0.41 14.12
N GLY A 242 30.32 0.61 14.09
CA GLY A 242 31.73 0.53 14.51
C GLY A 242 31.94 0.35 16.01
N ILE A 243 30.90 0.58 16.83
CA ILE A 243 30.95 0.45 18.29
C ILE A 243 30.70 -1.01 18.75
N GLY A 244 30.26 -1.91 17.86
CA GLY A 244 29.91 -3.29 18.21
C GLY A 244 30.62 -4.37 17.39
N ASP A 245 30.66 -5.60 17.93
CA ASP A 245 31.07 -6.80 17.21
C ASP A 245 29.97 -7.19 16.22
N GLN A 246 30.18 -6.85 14.95
CA GLN A 246 29.20 -6.99 13.87
C GLN A 246 29.61 -8.07 12.86
N PRO A 247 28.65 -8.81 12.28
CA PRO A 247 28.95 -9.82 11.28
C PRO A 247 29.68 -9.25 10.05
N TRP A 248 30.52 -10.08 9.43
CA TRP A 248 31.19 -9.72 8.18
C TRP A 248 30.16 -9.40 7.08
N GLY A 249 30.38 -8.29 6.36
CA GLY A 249 29.48 -7.82 5.30
C GLY A 249 28.36 -6.88 5.75
N THR A 250 28.21 -6.63 7.07
CA THR A 250 27.18 -5.72 7.62
C THR A 250 27.30 -4.29 7.05
N THR A 251 28.52 -3.75 6.95
CA THR A 251 28.76 -2.41 6.39
C THR A 251 28.30 -2.32 4.94
N ASN A 252 28.59 -3.33 4.12
CA ASN A 252 28.17 -3.37 2.71
C ASN A 252 26.64 -3.50 2.59
N ALA A 253 26.01 -4.30 3.46
CA ALA A 253 24.56 -4.40 3.54
C ALA A 253 23.92 -3.06 3.92
N LEU A 254 24.52 -2.32 4.86
CA LEU A 254 24.06 -0.98 5.26
C LEU A 254 24.16 0.02 4.10
N GLU A 255 25.30 0.08 3.40
CA GLU A 255 25.47 0.98 2.25
C GLU A 255 24.47 0.67 1.13
N THR A 256 24.27 -0.61 0.83
CA THR A 256 23.29 -1.06 -0.15
C THR A 256 21.86 -0.69 0.29
N ALA A 257 21.52 -0.91 1.56
CA ALA A 257 20.24 -0.54 2.13
C ALA A 257 19.99 0.97 2.04
N TRP A 258 20.99 1.78 2.38
CA TRP A 258 20.94 3.25 2.32
C TRP A 258 20.69 3.75 0.90
N LYS A 259 21.42 3.24 -0.09
CA LYS A 259 21.19 3.55 -1.51
C LYS A 259 19.77 3.19 -1.95
N THR A 260 19.24 2.07 -1.45
CA THR A 260 17.87 1.63 -1.77
C THR A 260 16.82 2.55 -1.13
N TYR A 261 17.09 3.03 0.07
CA TYR A 261 16.29 4.00 0.79
C TYR A 261 16.29 5.37 0.09
N GLU A 262 17.44 5.88 -0.34
CA GLU A 262 17.52 7.12 -1.13
C GLU A 262 16.73 7.00 -2.44
N ASN A 263 16.82 5.86 -3.12
CA ASN A 263 16.00 5.59 -4.31
C ASN A 263 14.51 5.50 -4.00
N PHE A 264 14.14 5.06 -2.80
CA PHE A 264 12.76 5.08 -2.33
C PHE A 264 12.29 6.53 -2.08
N LEU A 265 13.09 7.36 -1.41
CA LEU A 265 12.78 8.77 -1.22
C LEU A 265 12.66 9.52 -2.55
N LYS A 266 13.60 9.30 -3.49
CA LYS A 266 13.55 9.87 -4.84
C LYS A 266 12.24 9.51 -5.55
N ARG A 267 11.81 8.25 -5.48
CA ARG A 267 10.54 7.79 -6.08
C ARG A 267 9.30 8.39 -5.40
N LYS A 268 9.35 8.57 -4.08
CA LYS A 268 8.26 9.19 -3.32
C LYS A 268 8.15 10.69 -3.64
N ARG A 269 9.28 11.38 -3.77
CA ARG A 269 9.38 12.81 -4.11
C ARG A 269 9.03 13.08 -5.58
N SER A 270 9.30 12.16 -6.50
CA SER A 270 9.00 12.34 -7.93
C SER A 270 7.51 12.27 -8.27
N GLY A 271 6.63 12.06 -7.27
CA GLY A 271 5.28 11.55 -7.50
C GLY A 271 5.35 10.13 -8.06
N ASP A 272 4.27 9.36 -7.94
CA ASP A 272 4.15 8.13 -8.72
C ASP A 272 4.42 8.50 -10.18
N PRO A 273 5.40 7.88 -10.88
CA PRO A 273 5.48 8.05 -12.31
C PRO A 273 4.10 7.61 -12.81
N VAL A 274 3.36 8.56 -13.41
CA VAL A 274 2.11 8.32 -14.12
C VAL A 274 2.23 6.93 -14.68
N ARG A 275 1.42 5.97 -14.16
CA ARG A 275 1.31 4.61 -14.71
C ARG A 275 1.41 4.82 -16.20
N LYS A 276 2.56 4.49 -16.81
CA LYS A 276 2.79 4.84 -18.20
C LYS A 276 1.58 4.28 -18.92
N VAL A 277 0.75 5.19 -19.45
CA VAL A 277 -0.36 4.84 -20.30
C VAL A 277 0.25 3.82 -21.24
N SER A 278 -0.34 2.63 -21.21
CA SER A 278 0.08 1.49 -22.00
C SER A 278 0.54 2.01 -23.36
N LYS A 279 1.76 1.63 -23.74
CA LYS A 279 2.29 1.83 -25.09
C LYS A 279 1.16 1.60 -26.10
N PRO A 280 1.13 2.37 -27.20
CA PRO A 280 0.06 2.30 -28.19
C PRO A 280 -0.23 0.84 -28.50
N ASP A 281 -1.53 0.48 -28.52
CA ASP A 281 -2.04 -0.85 -28.79
C ASP A 281 -1.18 -1.52 -29.87
N VAL A 282 -0.22 -2.32 -29.39
CA VAL A 282 0.47 -3.27 -30.24
C VAL A 282 -0.64 -4.25 -30.55
N LYS A 283 -1.19 -4.10 -31.76
CA LYS A 283 -2.18 -4.97 -32.40
C LYS A 283 -2.22 -6.28 -31.65
N LYS A 284 -3.34 -6.60 -31.01
CA LYS A 284 -3.61 -7.85 -30.28
C LYS A 284 -2.97 -9.03 -31.02
N SER A 285 -1.69 -9.25 -30.74
CA SER A 285 -0.98 -10.46 -31.06
C SER A 285 -1.64 -11.44 -30.11
N THR A 286 -2.14 -12.53 -30.67
CA THR A 286 -2.60 -13.74 -30.02
C THR A 286 -1.46 -14.35 -29.19
N SER A 287 -0.87 -13.59 -28.27
CA SER A 287 0.28 -14.01 -27.48
C SER A 287 -0.23 -14.91 -26.38
N ARG A 288 0.20 -16.17 -26.39
CA ARG A 288 -0.20 -17.17 -25.40
C ARG A 288 0.29 -16.74 -24.01
N PRO A 289 -0.49 -16.98 -22.93
CA PRO A 289 -0.08 -16.63 -21.58
C PRO A 289 1.00 -17.59 -21.06
N ILE A 290 1.84 -17.17 -20.11
CA ILE A 290 2.71 -18.11 -19.37
C ILE A 290 1.83 -18.99 -18.47
N VAL A 291 2.03 -20.31 -18.52
CA VAL A 291 1.23 -21.27 -17.76
C VAL A 291 2.04 -21.81 -16.58
N PHE A 292 1.43 -21.86 -15.40
CA PHE A 292 2.04 -22.43 -14.20
C PHE A 292 1.46 -23.81 -13.94
N VAL A 293 2.30 -24.84 -14.03
CA VAL A 293 1.89 -26.24 -13.83
C VAL A 293 2.32 -26.68 -12.43
N LYS A 294 1.39 -27.23 -11.65
CA LYS A 294 1.64 -27.67 -10.27
C LYS A 294 1.94 -29.17 -10.22
N ASN A 295 2.75 -29.58 -9.24
CA ASN A 295 3.04 -30.97 -8.90
C ASN A 295 3.69 -31.80 -10.02
N VAL A 296 4.45 -31.17 -10.91
CA VAL A 296 5.19 -31.85 -11.98
C VAL A 296 6.50 -32.42 -11.43
N LYS A 297 6.80 -33.68 -11.78
CA LYS A 297 8.10 -34.32 -11.53
C LYS A 297 8.85 -34.41 -12.85
N PRO A 298 10.04 -33.78 -12.97
CA PRO A 298 10.83 -33.84 -14.19
C PRO A 298 11.18 -35.27 -14.59
N LEU A 299 11.04 -35.57 -15.87
CA LEU A 299 11.41 -36.86 -16.45
C LEU A 299 12.87 -36.84 -16.90
N HIS A 300 13.60 -37.92 -16.58
CA HIS A 300 14.97 -38.11 -17.03
C HIS A 300 15.04 -38.16 -18.57
N PHE A 301 16.08 -37.56 -19.17
CA PHE A 301 16.17 -37.35 -20.62
C PHE A 301 16.03 -38.63 -21.46
N THR A 302 16.51 -39.78 -20.95
CA THR A 302 16.40 -41.07 -21.62
C THR A 302 14.96 -41.59 -21.79
N LYS A 303 14.01 -41.04 -21.02
CA LYS A 303 12.59 -41.44 -21.06
C LYS A 303 11.72 -40.44 -21.85
N ARG A 304 12.31 -39.37 -22.39
CA ARG A 304 11.58 -38.32 -23.10
C ARG A 304 11.34 -38.72 -24.55
N THR A 305 10.19 -38.33 -25.09
CA THR A 305 9.75 -38.66 -26.46
C THR A 305 9.81 -37.45 -27.38
N VAL A 306 10.57 -37.49 -28.48
CA VAL A 306 10.68 -36.33 -29.39
C VAL A 306 9.38 -36.10 -30.16
N GLU A 307 8.84 -34.87 -30.08
CA GLU A 307 7.77 -34.38 -30.95
C GLU A 307 8.36 -33.74 -32.19
N LYS A 308 7.66 -33.83 -33.33
CA LYS A 308 8.12 -33.24 -34.60
C LYS A 308 7.42 -31.91 -34.83
N PHE A 309 8.17 -30.81 -34.67
CA PHE A 309 7.74 -29.47 -35.04
C PHE A 309 8.27 -29.08 -36.42
N ILE A 310 7.54 -28.20 -37.10
CA ILE A 310 7.98 -27.44 -38.27
C ILE A 310 8.16 -25.96 -37.92
N ALA A 311 8.91 -25.22 -38.75
CA ALA A 311 9.06 -23.78 -38.57
C ALA A 311 7.70 -23.07 -38.67
N GLY A 312 7.41 -22.20 -37.71
CA GLY A 312 6.12 -21.54 -37.51
C GLY A 312 5.26 -22.19 -36.43
N ASP A 313 5.58 -23.41 -35.98
CA ASP A 313 4.77 -24.08 -34.97
C ASP A 313 4.85 -23.41 -33.60
N GLU A 314 3.70 -23.45 -32.94
CA GLU A 314 3.51 -22.99 -31.58
C GLU A 314 3.90 -24.09 -30.58
N ALA A 315 4.88 -23.80 -29.73
CA ALA A 315 5.37 -24.75 -28.72
C ALA A 315 5.55 -24.09 -27.34
N TRP A 316 6.01 -24.88 -26.38
CA TRP A 316 6.26 -24.52 -24.99
C TRP A 316 7.59 -25.10 -24.52
N ILE A 317 8.26 -24.36 -23.62
CA ILE A 317 9.48 -24.79 -22.94
C ILE A 317 9.36 -24.54 -21.44
N SER A 318 10.19 -25.19 -20.62
CA SER A 318 10.26 -24.91 -19.19
C SER A 318 11.69 -25.01 -18.66
N TRP A 319 12.14 -23.97 -17.94
CA TRP A 319 13.48 -23.93 -17.33
C TRP A 319 13.50 -24.40 -15.87
N ASP A 320 12.35 -24.33 -15.19
CA ASP A 320 12.23 -24.55 -13.74
C ASP A 320 11.23 -25.66 -13.37
N ALA A 321 10.77 -26.42 -14.36
CA ALA A 321 9.73 -27.46 -14.25
C ALA A 321 8.39 -27.00 -13.66
N ARG A 322 8.18 -25.68 -13.50
CA ARG A 322 6.97 -25.11 -12.89
C ARG A 322 6.28 -24.11 -13.81
N LYS A 323 7.04 -23.48 -14.71
CA LYS A 323 6.55 -22.46 -15.63
C LYS A 323 6.77 -22.91 -17.05
N ALA A 324 5.69 -23.02 -17.80
CA ALA A 324 5.72 -23.23 -19.24
C ALA A 324 5.69 -21.87 -19.95
N ILE A 325 6.69 -21.64 -20.77
CA ILE A 325 6.90 -20.42 -21.54
C ILE A 325 6.49 -20.68 -23.00
N PRO A 326 5.60 -19.89 -23.59
CA PRO A 326 5.21 -20.04 -24.97
C PRO A 326 6.32 -19.54 -25.90
N VAL A 327 6.59 -20.32 -26.94
CA VAL A 327 7.62 -20.06 -27.94
C VAL A 327 7.12 -20.40 -29.35
N THR A 328 7.64 -19.73 -30.36
CA THR A 328 7.40 -20.06 -31.77
C THR A 328 8.66 -20.65 -32.38
N VAL A 329 8.57 -21.87 -32.93
CA VAL A 329 9.70 -22.54 -33.59
C VAL A 329 10.04 -21.78 -34.88
N THR A 330 11.30 -21.37 -35.04
CA THR A 330 11.77 -20.62 -36.21
C THR A 330 12.60 -21.49 -37.17
N LYS A 331 13.39 -22.42 -36.65
CA LYS A 331 14.18 -23.36 -37.45
C LYS A 331 14.23 -24.74 -36.79
N VAL A 332 14.38 -25.76 -37.63
CA VAL A 332 14.43 -27.17 -37.22
C VAL A 332 15.68 -27.78 -37.82
N ASP A 333 16.58 -28.24 -36.95
CA ASP A 333 17.79 -28.97 -37.32
C ASP A 333 17.66 -30.44 -36.93
N GLU A 334 18.64 -31.28 -37.29
CA GLU A 334 18.64 -32.72 -36.94
C GLU A 334 18.69 -33.00 -35.44
N ARG A 335 19.16 -32.04 -34.63
CA ARG A 335 19.41 -32.23 -33.19
C ARG A 335 18.76 -31.17 -32.29
N TYR A 336 18.31 -30.06 -32.86
CA TYR A 336 17.86 -28.90 -32.09
C TYR A 336 16.66 -28.22 -32.75
N TYR A 337 15.85 -27.59 -31.91
CA TYR A 337 14.87 -26.59 -32.32
C TYR A 337 15.38 -25.21 -31.97
N THR A 338 15.33 -24.31 -32.94
CA THR A 338 15.54 -22.89 -32.72
C THR A 338 14.18 -22.21 -32.68
N PHE A 339 13.96 -21.35 -31.68
CA PHE A 339 12.66 -20.72 -31.44
C PHE A 339 12.84 -19.31 -30.88
N THR A 340 11.77 -18.52 -31.00
CA THR A 340 11.68 -17.20 -30.38
C THR A 340 10.71 -17.24 -29.19
N ILE A 341 11.10 -16.56 -28.11
CA ILE A 341 10.24 -16.46 -26.91
C ILE A 341 9.09 -15.49 -27.17
N GLU A 342 7.86 -15.89 -26.86
CA GLU A 342 6.70 -14.98 -26.92
C GLU A 342 6.53 -14.19 -25.62
N ARG A 343 6.83 -14.82 -24.47
CA ARG A 343 6.70 -14.24 -23.12
C ARG A 343 7.76 -14.77 -22.15
N PRO A 344 8.14 -14.04 -21.09
CA PRO A 344 7.67 -12.71 -20.69
C PRO A 344 8.16 -11.62 -21.65
N LEU A 345 7.46 -10.47 -21.71
CA LEU A 345 7.76 -9.37 -22.66
C LEU A 345 9.21 -8.88 -22.64
N LYS A 346 9.88 -8.99 -21.49
CA LYS A 346 11.29 -8.63 -21.34
C LYS A 346 12.24 -9.50 -22.18
N ASN A 347 11.82 -10.72 -22.51
CA ASN A 347 12.59 -11.69 -23.29
C ASN A 347 11.91 -11.98 -24.64
N ALA A 348 10.81 -11.30 -24.96
CA ALA A 348 10.05 -11.59 -26.16
C ALA A 348 10.88 -11.23 -27.41
N GLY A 349 10.92 -12.14 -28.38
CA GLY A 349 11.75 -12.04 -29.59
C GLY A 349 13.18 -12.53 -29.43
N ASN A 350 13.63 -12.89 -28.22
CA ASN A 350 14.93 -13.54 -28.05
C ASN A 350 14.91 -14.92 -28.70
N GLU A 351 15.93 -15.19 -29.51
CA GLU A 351 16.15 -16.48 -30.15
C GLU A 351 16.96 -17.39 -29.24
N HIS A 352 16.52 -18.63 -29.10
CA HIS A 352 17.17 -19.67 -28.32
C HIS A 352 17.12 -20.99 -29.09
N TYR A 353 18.01 -21.91 -28.75
CA TYR A 353 18.01 -23.27 -29.30
C TYR A 353 18.03 -24.28 -28.16
N LEU A 354 17.25 -25.36 -28.31
CA LEU A 354 17.14 -26.46 -27.33
C LEU A 354 17.08 -27.80 -28.05
N ARG A 355 17.33 -28.90 -27.32
CA ARG A 355 17.25 -30.25 -27.90
C ARG A 355 15.81 -30.58 -28.29
N LEU A 356 15.66 -31.50 -29.24
CA LEU A 356 14.34 -31.89 -29.76
C LEU A 356 13.39 -32.42 -28.68
N ASP A 357 13.93 -32.97 -27.59
CA ASP A 357 13.15 -33.50 -26.47
C ASP A 357 12.74 -32.45 -25.43
N GLU A 358 13.18 -31.20 -25.58
CA GLU A 358 12.97 -30.12 -24.59
C GLU A 358 11.88 -29.13 -25.01
N VAL A 359 11.47 -29.14 -26.28
CA VAL A 359 10.38 -28.33 -26.84
C VAL A 359 9.12 -29.18 -26.97
N ARG A 360 7.97 -28.70 -26.47
CA ARG A 360 6.73 -29.50 -26.36
C ARG A 360 5.47 -28.74 -26.77
N SER A 361 4.47 -29.47 -27.25
CA SER A 361 3.21 -28.92 -27.74
C SER A 361 2.29 -28.45 -26.61
N THR A 362 2.46 -28.99 -25.39
CA THR A 362 1.65 -28.62 -24.23
C THR A 362 2.49 -28.08 -23.06
N PRO A 363 1.92 -27.18 -22.22
CA PRO A 363 2.57 -26.69 -21.01
C PRO A 363 3.01 -27.80 -20.05
N GLU A 364 2.18 -28.82 -19.86
CA GLU A 364 2.43 -29.92 -18.94
C GLU A 364 3.64 -30.73 -19.38
N LEU A 365 3.72 -31.08 -20.67
CA LEU A 365 4.85 -31.81 -21.23
C LEU A 365 6.13 -30.98 -21.18
N ALA A 366 6.06 -29.67 -21.45
CA ALA A 366 7.20 -28.78 -21.33
C ALA A 366 7.76 -28.76 -19.90
N CYS A 367 6.90 -28.70 -18.88
CA CYS A 367 7.32 -28.76 -17.49
C CYS A 367 7.83 -30.15 -17.06
N ILE A 368 7.25 -31.24 -17.57
CA ILE A 368 7.74 -32.61 -17.33
C ILE A 368 9.13 -32.78 -17.93
N ASN A 369 9.34 -32.24 -19.13
CA ASN A 369 10.58 -32.45 -19.85
C ASN A 369 11.69 -31.49 -19.48
N CYS A 370 11.38 -30.37 -18.81
CA CYS A 370 12.27 -29.37 -18.22
C CYS A 370 13.71 -29.35 -18.78
N VAL A 371 14.07 -28.23 -19.40
CA VAL A 371 15.38 -28.03 -20.02
C VAL A 371 16.50 -28.46 -19.07
N THR A 372 17.37 -29.31 -19.59
CA THR A 372 18.55 -29.81 -18.89
C THR A 372 19.73 -28.90 -19.18
N LEU A 373 20.10 -28.06 -18.20
CA LEU A 373 21.27 -27.18 -18.26
C LEU A 373 22.58 -27.95 -18.07
#